data_AF-A0A1S2LA06-F1
#
_entry.id   AF-A0A1S2LA06-F1
#
_cell.length_a   1.000
_cell.length_b   1.000
_cell.length_c   1.000
_cell.angle_alpha   90.00
_cell.angle_beta   90.00
_cell.angle_gamma   90.00
#
_symmetry.space_group_name_H-M   'P 1'
#
loop_
_entity.id
_entity.type
_entity.pdbx_description
1 polymer ?
#
loop_
_entity_poly.entity_id
_entity_poly.type
_entity_poly.pdbx_seq_one_letter_code
_entity_poly.pdbx_strand_id
1 'polypeptide(L)'
;MKRGLIFFIVSYLLFILTACELLNNGGYYPSLEEALNAEINEGTNEVLLDDEEQRMVVYLFKRDENDSGMLTVVTYDKKGGKYKRDIGRGEVAMSLGGDFGEFAPILFQQFIHPETDDKYLNGVVSSKSVKEVNIKFFVPKENGDDNEITRTAQIESNNVFLINIGNLYTDAEKMEVELIGDNGEVVEVVRYGFTN
;
A
#
# COMPACT_ATOMS: atom_id res chain seq x y z
N MET A 1 48.13 -17.61 -27.90
CA MET A 1 46.84 -18.33 -28.00
C MET A 1 46.25 -18.77 -26.66
N LYS A 2 46.99 -19.42 -25.75
CA LYS A 2 46.41 -19.96 -24.48
C LYS A 2 45.75 -18.93 -23.54
N ARG A 3 46.29 -17.71 -23.42
CA ARG A 3 45.72 -16.66 -22.54
C ARG A 3 44.39 -16.08 -23.05
N GLY A 4 44.24 -15.91 -24.36
CA GLY A 4 42.99 -15.43 -24.97
C GLY A 4 41.85 -16.45 -24.85
N LEU A 5 42.17 -17.74 -24.95
CA LEU A 5 41.21 -18.82 -24.73
C LEU A 5 40.68 -18.84 -23.29
N ILE A 6 41.56 -18.64 -22.29
CA ILE A 6 41.17 -18.57 -20.88
C ILE A 6 40.24 -17.37 -20.63
N PHE A 7 40.58 -16.19 -21.16
CA PHE A 7 39.71 -15.01 -21.05
C PHE A 7 38.34 -15.22 -21.68
N PHE A 8 38.29 -15.85 -22.86
CA PHE A 8 37.04 -16.17 -23.53
C PHE A 8 36.17 -17.13 -22.70
N ILE A 9 36.76 -18.18 -22.12
CA ILE A 9 36.06 -19.14 -21.26
C ILE A 9 35.52 -18.46 -19.99
N VAL A 10 36.32 -17.62 -19.32
CA VAL A 10 35.88 -16.90 -18.12
C VAL A 10 34.75 -15.92 -18.45
N SER A 11 34.87 -15.15 -19.54
CA SER A 11 33.82 -14.22 -19.95
C SER A 11 32.53 -14.95 -20.35
N TYR A 12 32.64 -16.12 -21.00
CA TYR A 12 31.49 -16.94 -21.37
C TYR A 12 30.80 -17.57 -20.15
N LEU A 13 31.57 -18.03 -19.17
CA LEU A 13 31.03 -18.51 -17.89
C LEU A 13 30.33 -17.40 -17.11
N LEU A 14 30.91 -16.19 -17.06
CA LEU A 14 30.25 -15.02 -16.48
C LEU A 14 28.93 -14.72 -17.19
N PHE A 15 28.92 -14.77 -18.52
CA PHE A 15 27.71 -14.53 -19.32
C PHE A 15 26.61 -15.57 -19.05
N ILE A 16 26.98 -16.85 -18.95
CA ILE A 16 26.06 -17.94 -18.58
C ILE A 16 25.52 -17.75 -17.17
N LEU A 17 26.37 -17.35 -16.21
CA LEU A 17 25.95 -17.10 -14.84
C LEU A 17 24.95 -15.95 -14.76
N THR A 18 25.19 -14.84 -15.47
CA THR A 18 24.23 -13.73 -15.56
C THR A 18 22.95 -14.11 -16.29
N ALA A 19 23.03 -14.92 -17.37
CA ALA A 19 21.85 -15.39 -18.09
C ALA A 19 21.03 -16.37 -17.24
N CYS A 20 21.69 -17.24 -16.47
CA CYS A 20 21.05 -18.12 -15.50
C CYS A 20 20.40 -17.32 -14.35
N GLU A 21 21.01 -16.24 -13.86
CA GLU A 21 20.37 -15.36 -12.87
C GLU A 21 19.15 -14.64 -13.45
N LEU A 22 19.23 -14.16 -14.70
CA LEU A 22 18.10 -13.54 -15.40
C LEU A 22 16.95 -14.53 -15.65
N LEU A 23 17.26 -15.78 -16.02
CA LEU A 23 16.28 -16.84 -16.28
C LEU A 23 15.72 -17.48 -15.01
N ASN A 24 16.50 -17.57 -13.92
CA ASN A 24 16.03 -18.09 -12.62
C ASN A 24 15.27 -17.06 -11.79
N ASN A 25 15.16 -15.82 -12.26
CA ASN A 25 14.63 -14.77 -11.40
C ASN A 25 13.11 -14.89 -11.17
N GLY A 26 12.37 -15.83 -11.77
CA GLY A 26 11.01 -16.22 -11.32
C GLY A 26 9.97 -15.09 -11.15
N GLY A 27 10.18 -13.93 -11.78
CA GLY A 27 9.41 -12.71 -11.56
C GLY A 27 9.87 -11.84 -10.38
N TYR A 28 11.10 -11.99 -9.90
CA TYR A 28 11.74 -11.15 -8.87
C TYR A 28 12.62 -10.09 -9.52
N TYR A 29 12.45 -8.85 -9.07
CA TYR A 29 13.10 -7.67 -9.61
C TYR A 29 14.01 -7.00 -8.57
N PRO A 30 15.08 -6.31 -9.00
CA PRO A 30 15.99 -5.56 -8.15
C PRO A 30 15.34 -4.56 -7.20
N SER A 31 14.19 -3.97 -7.56
CA SER A 31 13.43 -3.05 -6.72
C SER A 31 11.94 -3.38 -6.72
N LEU A 32 11.23 -2.82 -5.75
CA LEU A 32 9.79 -2.94 -5.63
C LEU A 32 9.08 -2.24 -6.80
N GLU A 33 9.54 -1.05 -7.19
CA GLU A 33 9.01 -0.31 -8.35
C GLU A 33 9.16 -1.11 -9.65
N GLU A 34 10.31 -1.76 -9.87
CA GLU A 34 10.50 -2.61 -11.03
C GLU A 34 9.55 -3.81 -10.99
N ALA A 35 9.32 -4.41 -9.82
CA ALA A 35 8.37 -5.51 -9.65
C ALA A 35 6.92 -5.07 -9.92
N LEU A 36 6.54 -3.88 -9.49
CA LEU A 36 5.20 -3.32 -9.75
C LEU A 36 5.01 -2.97 -11.23
N ASN A 37 6.00 -2.34 -11.85
CA ASN A 37 5.96 -1.92 -13.27
C ASN A 37 6.04 -3.09 -14.24
N ALA A 38 6.69 -4.20 -13.88
CA ALA A 38 6.78 -5.36 -14.75
C ALA A 38 5.42 -6.00 -15.09
N GLU A 39 4.42 -5.80 -14.23
CA GLU A 39 3.08 -6.35 -14.40
C GLU A 39 2.13 -5.46 -15.20
N ILE A 40 2.48 -4.18 -15.38
CA ILE A 40 1.63 -3.21 -16.08
C ILE A 40 2.41 -2.62 -17.26
N ASN A 41 2.01 -2.97 -18.49
CA ASN A 41 2.70 -2.54 -19.71
C ASN A 41 2.54 -1.05 -20.04
N GLU A 42 1.65 -0.33 -19.35
CA GLU A 42 1.32 1.07 -19.62
C GLU A 42 1.16 1.85 -18.31
N GLY A 43 1.81 3.01 -18.20
CA GLY A 43 1.74 3.89 -17.04
C GLY A 43 2.95 3.80 -16.11
N THR A 44 2.84 4.43 -14.95
CA THR A 44 3.87 4.48 -13.90
C THR A 44 3.28 4.12 -12.56
N ASN A 45 4.03 3.31 -11.79
CA ASN A 45 3.74 3.05 -10.39
C ASN A 45 4.70 3.83 -9.50
N GLU A 46 4.15 4.62 -8.57
CA GLU A 46 4.89 5.35 -7.54
C GLU A 46 4.60 4.74 -6.18
N VAL A 47 5.62 4.21 -5.50
CA VAL A 47 5.47 3.67 -4.14
C VAL A 47 5.24 4.82 -3.17
N LEU A 48 4.12 4.79 -2.45
CA LEU A 48 3.75 5.83 -1.50
C LEU A 48 3.98 5.40 -0.04
N LEU A 49 3.83 4.10 0.25
CA LEU A 49 4.06 3.49 1.56
C LEU A 49 4.51 2.03 1.35
N ASP A 50 5.58 1.62 2.04
CA ASP A 50 6.10 0.25 2.08
C ASP A 50 6.11 -0.25 3.53
N ASP A 51 5.28 -1.25 3.84
CA ASP A 51 5.30 -1.97 5.09
C ASP A 51 6.06 -3.28 4.89
N GLU A 52 7.39 -3.22 5.05
CA GLU A 52 8.28 -4.36 4.84
C GLU A 52 7.99 -5.54 5.79
N GLU A 53 7.48 -5.27 7.00
CA GLU A 53 7.21 -6.30 7.99
C GLU A 53 6.05 -7.19 7.54
N GLN A 54 4.99 -6.56 7.03
CA GLN A 54 3.82 -7.25 6.48
C GLN A 54 3.96 -7.56 4.99
N ARG A 55 5.05 -7.12 4.35
CA ARG A 55 5.30 -7.23 2.91
C ARG A 55 4.14 -6.68 2.08
N MET A 56 3.63 -5.52 2.50
CA MET A 56 2.57 -4.80 1.81
C MET A 56 3.12 -3.50 1.23
N VAL A 57 2.56 -3.09 0.10
CA VAL A 57 2.88 -1.80 -0.51
C VAL A 57 1.62 -1.09 -0.94
N VAL A 58 1.56 0.21 -0.65
CA VAL A 58 0.59 1.13 -1.23
C VAL A 58 1.29 1.95 -2.31
N TYR A 59 0.78 1.88 -3.53
CA TYR A 59 1.33 2.62 -4.66
C TYR A 59 0.24 3.38 -5.42
N LEU A 60 0.65 4.47 -6.06
CA LEU A 60 -0.17 5.23 -6.98
C LEU A 60 0.15 4.79 -8.40
N PHE A 61 -0.85 4.24 -9.07
CA PHE A 61 -0.79 3.95 -10.49
C PHE A 61 -1.34 5.15 -11.27
N LYS A 62 -0.60 5.61 -12.28
CA LYS A 62 -1.07 6.61 -13.26
C LYS A 62 -0.83 6.10 -14.68
N ARG A 63 -1.83 6.17 -15.54
CA ARG A 63 -1.68 5.82 -16.97
C ARG A 63 -0.85 6.85 -17.73
N ASP A 64 -1.07 8.12 -17.43
CA ASP A 64 -0.33 9.26 -17.97
C ASP A 64 -0.30 10.43 -16.97
N GLU A 65 0.32 11.55 -17.35
CA GLU A 65 0.50 12.71 -16.49
C GLU A 65 -0.82 13.43 -16.08
N ASN A 66 -1.90 13.23 -16.84
CA ASN A 66 -3.22 13.83 -16.57
C ASN A 66 -4.16 12.87 -15.83
N ASP A 67 -3.73 11.63 -15.56
CA ASP A 67 -4.50 10.65 -14.80
C ASP A 67 -4.45 10.99 -13.29
N SER A 68 -5.62 11.21 -12.69
CA SER A 68 -5.82 11.33 -11.24
C SER A 68 -5.22 10.15 -10.47
N GLY A 69 -5.14 9.00 -11.13
CA GLY A 69 -4.51 7.80 -10.65
C GLY A 69 -5.39 6.94 -9.76
N MET A 70 -4.84 5.79 -9.43
CA MET A 70 -5.48 4.74 -8.66
C MET A 70 -4.56 4.33 -7.52
N LEU A 71 -5.03 4.52 -6.29
CA LEU A 71 -4.31 4.10 -5.09
C LEU A 71 -4.56 2.61 -4.89
N THR A 72 -3.50 1.82 -4.92
CA THR A 72 -3.58 0.36 -4.92
C THR A 72 -2.76 -0.21 -3.78
N VAL A 73 -3.31 -1.18 -3.07
CA VAL A 73 -2.61 -1.97 -2.06
C VAL A 73 -2.45 -3.39 -2.56
N VAL A 74 -1.24 -3.92 -2.45
CA VAL A 74 -0.90 -5.31 -2.80
C VAL A 74 0.10 -5.87 -1.79
N THR A 75 0.22 -7.20 -1.74
CA THR A 75 1.36 -7.87 -1.11
C THR A 75 2.48 -8.15 -2.10
N TYR A 76 3.66 -8.43 -1.56
CA TYR A 76 4.81 -8.86 -2.32
C TYR A 76 5.64 -9.90 -1.58
N ASP A 77 6.48 -10.63 -2.30
CA ASP A 77 7.51 -11.48 -1.72
C ASP A 77 8.90 -10.84 -1.87
N LYS A 78 9.76 -11.05 -0.88
CA LYS A 78 11.14 -10.54 -0.81
C LYS A 78 12.11 -11.69 -0.61
N LYS A 79 12.98 -11.93 -1.59
CA LYS A 79 13.98 -12.99 -1.57
C LYS A 79 15.33 -12.50 -2.04
N GLY A 80 16.35 -12.62 -1.19
CA GLY A 80 17.71 -12.22 -1.53
C GLY A 80 17.85 -10.75 -1.95
N GLY A 81 17.05 -9.86 -1.34
CA GLY A 81 17.01 -8.43 -1.67
C GLY A 81 16.26 -8.07 -2.95
N LYS A 82 15.60 -9.04 -3.58
CA LYS A 82 14.75 -8.83 -4.76
C LYS A 82 13.28 -9.00 -4.42
N TYR A 83 12.41 -8.36 -5.20
CA TYR A 83 10.98 -8.20 -4.92
C TYR A 83 10.12 -8.84 -6.01
N LYS A 84 9.00 -9.42 -5.64
CA LYS A 84 8.00 -9.95 -6.58
C LYS A 84 6.61 -9.56 -6.10
N ARG A 85 5.83 -8.88 -6.93
CA ARG A 85 4.42 -8.59 -6.63
C ARG A 85 3.62 -9.89 -6.58
N ASP A 86 2.75 -10.03 -5.59
CA ASP A 86 1.74 -11.10 -5.58
C ASP A 86 0.55 -10.70 -6.45
N ILE A 87 0.22 -11.56 -7.42
CA ILE A 87 -0.81 -11.28 -8.42
C ILE A 87 -2.06 -12.10 -8.10
N GLY A 88 -3.23 -11.46 -8.16
CA GLY A 88 -4.52 -12.14 -8.03
C GLY A 88 -4.84 -12.64 -6.63
N ARG A 89 -4.09 -12.19 -5.62
CA ARG A 89 -4.30 -12.50 -4.20
C ARG A 89 -4.31 -11.19 -3.42
N GLY A 90 -5.48 -10.81 -2.90
CA GLY A 90 -5.61 -9.63 -2.05
C GLY A 90 -5.05 -8.38 -2.73
N GLU A 91 -5.80 -7.83 -3.68
CA GLU A 91 -5.55 -6.48 -4.19
C GLU A 91 -6.82 -5.65 -4.04
N VAL A 92 -6.65 -4.41 -3.60
CA VAL A 92 -7.73 -3.44 -3.54
C VAL A 92 -7.24 -2.13 -4.13
N ALA A 93 -8.09 -1.52 -4.93
CA ALA A 93 -7.74 -0.34 -5.70
C ALA A 93 -8.87 0.67 -5.60
N MET A 94 -8.52 1.91 -5.29
CA MET A 94 -9.44 3.02 -5.17
C MET A 94 -9.08 4.08 -6.20
N SER A 95 -10.01 4.37 -7.11
CA SER A 95 -9.89 5.51 -8.01
C SER A 95 -9.96 6.79 -7.19
N LEU A 96 -8.97 7.67 -7.35
CA LEU A 96 -8.93 8.92 -6.61
C LEU A 96 -9.91 9.96 -7.19
N GLY A 97 -10.17 9.86 -8.51
CA GLY A 97 -11.10 10.73 -9.24
C GLY A 97 -10.63 12.19 -9.35
N GLY A 98 -10.89 12.84 -10.49
CA GLY A 98 -10.72 14.30 -10.68
C GLY A 98 -9.35 14.91 -10.33
N ASP A 99 -9.24 16.24 -10.38
CA ASP A 99 -8.06 16.92 -9.86
C ASP A 99 -7.93 16.60 -8.35
N PHE A 100 -6.72 16.21 -7.91
CA PHE A 100 -6.34 15.99 -6.50
C PHE A 100 -6.71 17.24 -5.67
N GLY A 101 -7.94 17.31 -5.16
CA GLY A 101 -8.48 18.53 -4.54
C GLY A 101 -9.99 18.57 -4.31
N GLU A 102 -10.80 17.78 -5.03
CA GLU A 102 -12.27 17.78 -4.86
C GLU A 102 -12.85 16.45 -4.33
N PHE A 103 -12.06 15.61 -3.68
CA PHE A 103 -12.60 14.47 -2.93
C PHE A 103 -12.93 14.86 -1.47
N ALA A 104 -13.78 14.07 -0.82
CA ALA A 104 -14.03 14.16 0.62
C ALA A 104 -12.70 14.29 1.40
N PRO A 105 -12.65 14.91 2.58
CA PRO A 105 -11.38 15.17 3.28
C PRO A 105 -10.50 13.93 3.50
N ILE A 106 -11.12 12.75 3.44
CA ILE A 106 -10.47 11.44 3.44
C ILE A 106 -11.21 10.48 2.50
N LEU A 107 -10.45 9.61 1.83
CA LEU A 107 -10.95 8.41 1.15
C LEU A 107 -10.23 7.19 1.69
N PHE A 108 -10.93 6.08 1.87
CA PHE A 108 -10.32 4.83 2.30
C PHE A 108 -11.11 3.61 1.82
N GLN A 109 -10.46 2.46 1.86
CA GLN A 109 -11.03 1.16 1.58
C GLN A 109 -10.46 0.11 2.54
N GLN A 110 -11.21 -0.96 2.77
CA GLN A 110 -10.73 -2.11 3.52
C GLN A 110 -9.82 -2.98 2.65
N PHE A 111 -8.73 -3.44 3.22
CA PHE A 111 -7.83 -4.44 2.67
C PHE A 111 -7.77 -5.65 3.61
N ILE A 112 -7.68 -6.86 3.07
CA ILE A 112 -7.48 -8.08 3.87
C ILE A 112 -6.21 -8.75 3.36
N HIS A 113 -5.25 -8.93 4.26
CA HIS A 113 -3.97 -9.54 3.94
C HIS A 113 -4.17 -11.02 3.58
N PRO A 114 -3.79 -11.47 2.37
CA PRO A 114 -4.17 -12.78 1.84
C PRO A 114 -3.52 -13.97 2.55
N GLU A 115 -2.45 -13.76 3.32
CA GLU A 115 -1.75 -14.84 4.04
C GLU A 115 -2.05 -14.89 5.54
N THR A 116 -2.40 -13.75 6.14
CA THR A 116 -2.59 -13.62 7.60
C THR A 116 -4.04 -13.39 7.99
N ASP A 117 -4.92 -13.09 7.03
CA ASP A 117 -6.30 -12.64 7.23
C ASP A 117 -6.42 -11.34 8.05
N ASP A 118 -5.31 -10.65 8.29
CA ASP A 118 -5.31 -9.35 8.96
C ASP A 118 -6.02 -8.30 8.11
N LYS A 119 -6.85 -7.50 8.77
CA LYS A 119 -7.67 -6.48 8.09
C LYS A 119 -7.08 -5.10 8.32
N TYR A 120 -7.00 -4.34 7.26
CA TYR A 120 -6.44 -3.00 7.24
C TYR A 120 -7.43 -2.00 6.66
N LEU A 121 -7.33 -0.74 7.08
CA LEU A 121 -7.81 0.38 6.28
C LEU A 121 -6.62 1.01 5.57
N ASN A 122 -6.76 1.16 4.25
CA ASN A 122 -5.87 1.94 3.42
C ASN A 122 -6.62 3.19 2.97
N GLY A 123 -6.00 4.35 3.08
CA GLY A 123 -6.62 5.57 2.62
C GLY A 123 -5.66 6.70 2.31
N VAL A 124 -6.23 7.77 1.81
CA VAL A 124 -5.57 9.02 1.44
C VAL A 124 -6.35 10.20 2.00
N VAL A 125 -5.63 11.21 2.50
CA VAL A 125 -6.20 12.47 2.96
C VAL A 125 -5.97 13.57 1.93
N SER A 126 -6.92 14.48 1.76
CA SER A 126 -6.84 15.53 0.74
C SER A 126 -5.93 16.70 1.13
N SER A 127 -5.69 16.88 2.43
CA SER A 127 -4.91 17.99 2.98
C SER A 127 -3.46 17.60 3.27
N LYS A 128 -2.52 18.42 2.80
CA LYS A 128 -1.07 18.28 3.07
C LYS A 128 -0.65 18.64 4.50
N SER A 129 -1.57 19.14 5.32
CA SER A 129 -1.28 19.60 6.69
C SER A 129 -1.86 18.67 7.74
N VAL A 130 -1.95 17.37 7.43
CA VAL A 130 -2.39 16.31 8.34
C VAL A 130 -1.18 15.46 8.68
N LYS A 131 -0.89 15.31 9.97
CA LYS A 131 0.21 14.46 10.47
C LYS A 131 -0.25 13.07 10.88
N GLU A 132 -1.53 12.92 11.21
CA GLU A 132 -2.07 11.71 11.83
C GLU A 132 -3.56 11.58 11.53
N VAL A 133 -3.99 10.33 11.37
CA VAL A 133 -5.39 9.93 11.28
C VAL A 133 -5.73 9.07 12.49
N ASN A 134 -6.76 9.48 13.23
CA ASN A 134 -7.35 8.71 14.31
C ASN A 134 -8.69 8.14 13.88
N ILE A 135 -8.80 6.81 13.87
CA ILE A 135 -10.01 6.09 13.54
C ILE A 135 -10.58 5.50 14.82
N LYS A 136 -11.74 6.02 15.22
CA LYS A 136 -12.50 5.57 16.38
C LYS A 136 -13.61 4.64 15.93
N PHE A 137 -13.57 3.42 16.42
CA PHE A 137 -14.61 2.41 16.23
C PHE A 137 -15.49 2.35 17.46
N PHE A 138 -16.80 2.38 17.28
CA PHE A 138 -17.75 2.29 18.37
C PHE A 138 -18.46 0.93 18.29
N VAL A 139 -18.01 0.01 19.14
CA VAL A 139 -18.48 -1.37 19.18
C VAL A 139 -19.57 -1.51 20.25
N PRO A 140 -20.80 -1.89 19.89
CA PRO A 140 -21.89 -2.01 20.85
C PRO A 140 -21.56 -3.02 21.95
N LYS A 141 -21.94 -2.70 23.20
CA LYS A 141 -21.85 -3.62 24.34
C LYS A 141 -23.23 -4.18 24.65
N GLU A 142 -23.28 -5.45 25.09
CA GLU A 142 -24.53 -6.12 25.46
C GLU A 142 -25.34 -5.37 26.56
N ASN A 143 -24.71 -4.52 27.37
CA ASN A 143 -25.30 -3.93 28.58
C ASN A 143 -25.22 -2.38 28.66
N GLY A 144 -25.02 -1.65 27.57
CA GLY A 144 -25.00 -0.18 27.63
C GLY A 144 -24.18 0.47 26.52
N ASP A 145 -23.60 1.64 26.83
CA ASP A 145 -22.88 2.51 25.89
C ASP A 145 -21.75 1.79 25.13
N ASP A 146 -21.58 2.18 23.86
CA ASP A 146 -20.57 1.62 22.94
C ASP A 146 -19.16 1.63 23.55
N ASN A 147 -18.37 0.59 23.24
CA ASN A 147 -16.93 0.61 23.44
C ASN A 147 -16.27 1.45 22.34
N GLU A 148 -15.63 2.54 22.70
CA GLU A 148 -14.75 3.26 21.77
C GLU A 148 -13.37 2.58 21.72
N ILE A 149 -12.91 2.23 20.53
CA ILE A 149 -11.57 1.71 20.26
C ILE A 149 -10.91 2.59 19.19
N THR A 150 -9.80 3.24 19.56
CA THR A 150 -9.05 4.10 18.64
C THR A 150 -7.89 3.33 18.00
N ARG A 151 -7.70 3.57 16.71
CA ARG A 151 -6.52 3.18 15.94
C ARG A 151 -5.92 4.44 15.32
N THR A 152 -4.62 4.59 15.45
CA THR A 152 -3.88 5.76 14.97
C THR A 152 -2.91 5.37 13.87
N ALA A 153 -2.85 6.15 12.79
CA ALA A 153 -1.81 6.06 11.78
C ALA A 153 -1.17 7.42 11.57
N GLN A 154 0.17 7.44 11.52
CA GLN A 154 0.90 8.63 11.09
C GLN A 154 0.78 8.77 9.58
N ILE A 155 0.64 10.02 9.13
CA ILE A 155 0.61 10.37 7.72
C ILE A 155 2.02 10.78 7.33
N GLU A 156 2.64 9.96 6.50
CA GLU A 156 3.95 10.28 5.93
C GLU A 156 3.81 11.21 4.71
N SER A 157 4.94 11.49 4.04
CA SER A 157 5.15 12.47 2.96
C SER A 157 4.14 12.48 1.80
N ASN A 158 3.28 11.46 1.71
CA ASN A 158 2.40 11.18 0.58
C ASN A 158 0.90 11.26 0.91
N ASN A 159 0.52 11.72 2.11
CA ASN A 159 -0.88 11.81 2.55
C ASN A 159 -1.62 10.46 2.58
N VAL A 160 -0.89 9.35 2.60
CA VAL A 160 -1.45 7.99 2.62
C VAL A 160 -1.27 7.40 4.01
N PHE A 161 -2.22 6.56 4.42
CA PHE A 161 -2.11 5.73 5.62
C PHE A 161 -2.50 4.29 5.35
N LEU A 162 -1.91 3.39 6.13
CA LEU A 162 -2.28 1.99 6.24
C LEU A 162 -2.37 1.63 7.72
N ILE A 163 -3.49 1.07 8.16
CA ILE A 163 -3.74 0.82 9.58
C ILE A 163 -4.40 -0.53 9.83
N ASN A 164 -3.81 -1.35 10.69
CA ASN A 164 -4.42 -2.61 11.10
C ASN A 164 -5.62 -2.34 12.00
N ILE A 165 -6.79 -2.81 11.58
CA ILE A 165 -8.08 -2.61 12.25
C ILE A 165 -8.65 -3.90 12.80
N GLY A 166 -8.07 -5.06 12.47
CA GLY A 166 -8.67 -6.36 12.80
C GLY A 166 -10.16 -6.41 12.43
N ASN A 167 -10.99 -6.99 13.30
CA ASN A 167 -12.43 -7.09 13.04
C ASN A 167 -13.24 -5.81 13.36
N LEU A 168 -12.61 -4.72 13.81
CA LEU A 168 -13.30 -3.53 14.30
C LEU A 168 -14.27 -2.91 13.28
N TYR A 169 -13.95 -2.96 12.00
CA TYR A 169 -14.81 -2.43 10.94
C TYR A 169 -16.10 -3.23 10.76
N THR A 170 -16.08 -4.54 11.03
CA THR A 170 -17.27 -5.41 10.99
C THR A 170 -18.04 -5.36 12.30
N ASP A 171 -17.34 -5.19 13.42
CA ASP A 171 -17.93 -5.24 14.76
C ASP A 171 -18.55 -3.91 15.21
N ALA A 172 -18.14 -2.79 14.62
CA ALA A 172 -18.61 -1.46 14.98
C ALA A 172 -19.96 -1.10 14.33
N GLU A 173 -20.78 -0.30 15.03
CA GLU A 173 -22.01 0.29 14.47
C GLU A 173 -21.75 1.62 13.76
N LYS A 174 -20.71 2.32 14.21
CA LYS A 174 -20.28 3.60 13.64
C LYS A 174 -18.77 3.75 13.75
N MET A 175 -18.23 4.59 12.88
CA MET A 175 -16.83 4.97 12.85
C MET A 175 -16.71 6.49 12.76
N GLU A 176 -15.81 7.06 13.55
CA GLU A 176 -15.44 8.46 13.46
C GLU A 176 -13.96 8.55 13.07
N VAL A 177 -13.65 9.41 12.12
CA VAL A 177 -12.30 9.65 11.65
C VAL A 177 -11.92 11.09 11.94
N GLU A 178 -10.91 11.28 12.78
CA GLU A 178 -10.33 12.57 13.09
C GLU A 178 -9.03 12.74 12.32
N LEU A 179 -8.94 13.82 11.56
CA LEU A 179 -7.70 14.25 10.92
C LEU A 179 -7.00 15.20 11.88
N ILE A 180 -5.77 14.87 12.28
CA ILE A 180 -4.97 15.67 13.20
C ILE A 180 -3.94 16.46 12.40
N GLY A 181 -3.96 17.78 12.55
CA GLY A 181 -3.03 18.66 11.87
C GLY A 181 -1.62 18.65 12.45
N ASP A 182 -0.67 19.26 11.75
CA ASP A 182 0.73 19.37 12.19
C ASP A 182 0.88 20.00 13.59
N ASN A 183 -0.01 20.96 13.91
CA ASN A 183 -0.08 21.62 15.21
C ASN A 183 -0.67 20.75 16.33
N GLY A 184 -1.17 19.55 16.01
CA GLY A 184 -1.83 18.65 16.96
C GLY A 184 -3.31 18.91 17.21
N GLU A 185 -3.91 19.88 16.52
CA GLU A 185 -5.35 20.14 16.60
C GLU A 185 -6.13 19.28 15.60
N VAL A 186 -7.38 18.98 15.94
CA VAL A 186 -8.29 18.29 15.02
C VAL A 186 -8.68 19.27 13.90
N VAL A 187 -8.30 18.95 12.67
CA VAL A 187 -8.62 19.78 11.50
C VAL A 187 -9.96 19.40 10.86
N GLU A 188 -10.38 18.14 10.99
CA GLU A 188 -11.62 17.63 10.41
C GLU A 188 -12.12 16.40 11.17
N VAL A 189 -13.44 16.21 11.21
CA VAL A 189 -14.07 15.02 11.80
C VAL A 189 -15.12 14.46 10.85
N VAL A 190 -14.89 13.25 10.34
CA VAL A 190 -15.79 12.57 9.43
C VAL A 190 -16.46 11.40 10.13
N ARG A 191 -17.79 11.30 10.03
CA ARG A 191 -18.58 10.25 10.70
C ARG A 191 -19.21 9.33 9.67
N TYR A 192 -19.08 8.03 9.90
CA TYR A 192 -19.66 6.97 9.10
C TYR A 192 -20.57 6.13 9.98
N GLY A 193 -21.84 5.99 9.58
CA GLY A 193 -22.74 5.01 10.17
C GLY A 193 -22.74 3.74 9.32
N PHE A 194 -22.66 2.58 9.96
CA PHE A 194 -22.82 1.30 9.28
C PHE A 194 -24.30 0.90 9.37
N THR A 195 -24.98 0.77 8.24
CA THR A 195 -26.30 0.14 8.19
C THR A 195 -26.07 -1.37 8.12
N ASN A 196 -26.22 -2.06 9.25
CA ASN A 196 -26.30 -3.52 9.30
C ASN A 196 -27.64 -4.02 8.76
#